data_AF-A0A6A0BAS4-F1
#
_entry.id   AF-A0A6A0BAS4-F1
#
_cell.length_a   1.000
_cell.length_b   1.000
_cell.length_c   1.000
_cell.angle_alpha   90.00
_cell.angle_beta   90.00
_cell.angle_gamma   90.00
#
_symmetry.space_group_name_H-M   'P 1'
#
loop_
_entity.id
_entity.type
_entity.pdbx_description
1 polymer ?
#
loop_
_entity_poly.entity_id
_entity_poly.type
_entity_poly.pdbx_seq_one_letter_code
_entity_poly.pdbx_strand_id
1 'polypeptide(L)'
;MKKLLFIQRILAALIDLISVYVPFLILVNVMFADSSALTNLLPAVIFVVYNSVAVNSFGGQTLGKHFAKLTVKKSSLNLMTESVREAVKILYFLPFVGGVFILVSCFIYVRKGQFLHDVIGCSEVVVHG
;
A
#
# COMPACT_ATOMS: atom_id res chain seq x y z
N MET A 1 3.89 9.97 -20.08
CA MET A 1 4.26 8.76 -19.30
C MET A 1 3.90 8.85 -17.82
N LYS A 2 4.23 9.93 -17.08
CA LYS A 2 3.94 10.05 -15.62
C LYS A 2 2.46 9.84 -15.22
N LYS A 3 1.50 10.29 -16.04
CA LYS A 3 0.05 10.09 -15.80
C LYS A 3 -0.38 8.62 -15.94
N LEU A 4 0.16 7.90 -16.92
CA LEU A 4 -0.12 6.47 -17.10
C LEU A 4 0.41 5.65 -15.93
N LEU A 5 1.64 5.96 -15.49
CA LEU A 5 2.25 5.30 -14.33
C LEU A 5 1.47 5.59 -13.05
N PHE A 6 0.95 6.81 -12.88
CA PHE A 6 0.07 7.14 -11.76
C PHE A 6 -1.20 6.28 -11.75
N ILE A 7 -1.89 6.19 -12.89
CA ILE A 7 -3.11 5.40 -13.04
C ILE A 7 -2.81 3.91 -12.79
N GLN A 8 -1.72 3.37 -13.36
CA GLN A 8 -1.31 1.99 -13.12
C GLN A 8 -1.03 1.70 -11.65
N ARG A 9 -0.42 2.64 -10.93
CA ARG A 9 -0.14 2.48 -9.49
C ARG A 9 -1.43 2.49 -8.66
N ILE A 10 -2.39 3.34 -8.99
CA ILE A 10 -3.72 3.35 -8.34
C ILE A 10 -4.45 2.05 -8.63
N LEU A 11 -4.49 1.61 -9.88
CA LEU A 11 -5.14 0.36 -10.27
C LEU A 11 -4.49 -0.86 -9.60
N ALA A 12 -3.17 -0.92 -9.52
CA ALA A 12 -2.45 -1.97 -8.79
C ALA A 12 -2.84 -1.98 -7.31
N ALA A 13 -2.88 -0.81 -6.66
CA ALA A 13 -3.31 -0.69 -5.27
C ALA A 13 -4.78 -1.10 -5.08
N LEU A 14 -5.65 -0.78 -6.04
CA LEU A 14 -7.06 -1.18 -6.03
C LEU A 14 -7.21 -2.70 -6.11
N ILE A 15 -6.42 -3.36 -6.98
CA ILE A 15 -6.40 -4.83 -7.09
C ILE A 15 -5.99 -5.44 -5.75
N ASP A 16 -4.90 -4.97 -5.14
CA ASP A 16 -4.46 -5.46 -3.82
C ASP A 16 -5.54 -5.24 -2.74
N LEU A 17 -6.24 -4.10 -2.78
CA LEU A 17 -7.30 -3.78 -1.83
C LEU A 17 -8.51 -4.71 -1.98
N ILE A 18 -8.92 -5.01 -3.22
CA ILE A 18 -10.04 -5.92 -3.49
C ILE A 18 -9.66 -7.37 -3.20
N SER A 19 -8.45 -7.79 -3.58
CA SER A 19 -8.03 -9.19 -3.47
C SER A 19 -7.60 -9.59 -2.06
N VAL A 20 -7.11 -8.64 -1.25
CA VAL A 20 -6.60 -8.91 0.10
C VAL A 20 -7.41 -8.20 1.16
N TYR A 21 -7.43 -6.86 1.15
CA TYR A 21 -8.04 -6.09 2.25
C TYR A 21 -9.53 -6.38 2.42
N VAL A 22 -10.33 -6.37 1.35
CA VAL A 22 -11.79 -6.58 1.43
C VAL A 22 -12.16 -7.96 1.96
N PRO A 23 -11.60 -9.09 1.47
CA PRO A 23 -11.85 -10.41 2.05
C PRO A 23 -11.54 -10.48 3.54
N PHE A 24 -10.40 -9.92 3.96
CA PHE A 24 -10.03 -9.89 5.38
C PHE A 24 -10.94 -8.97 6.21
N LEU A 25 -11.38 -7.85 5.65
CA LEU A 25 -12.36 -6.98 6.30
C LEU A 25 -13.66 -7.72 6.58
N ILE A 26 -14.19 -8.46 5.59
CA ILE A 26 -15.41 -9.26 5.76
C ILE A 26 -15.18 -10.35 6.82
N LEU A 27 -14.08 -11.09 6.73
CA LEU A 27 -13.77 -12.17 7.67
C LEU A 27 -13.68 -11.65 9.11
N VAL A 28 -12.94 -10.56 9.34
CA VAL A 28 -12.81 -9.97 10.68
C VAL A 28 -14.14 -9.44 11.19
N ASN A 29 -14.97 -8.81 10.35
CA ASN A 29 -16.31 -8.36 10.77
C ASN A 29 -17.25 -9.52 11.14
N VAL A 30 -17.14 -10.66 10.46
CA VAL A 30 -17.92 -11.86 10.82
C VAL A 30 -17.45 -12.48 12.13
N MET A 31 -16.13 -12.51 12.39
CA MET A 31 -15.56 -13.15 13.58
C MET A 31 -15.56 -12.27 14.83
N PHE A 32 -15.50 -10.94 14.67
CA PHE A 32 -15.31 -9.97 15.77
C PHE A 32 -16.36 -8.84 15.72
N ALA A 33 -17.61 -9.17 15.36
CA ALA A 33 -18.68 -8.21 15.14
C ALA A 33 -18.88 -7.21 16.30
N ASP A 34 -18.64 -7.64 17.55
CA ASP A 34 -18.87 -6.83 18.75
C ASP A 34 -17.78 -5.79 19.03
N SER A 35 -16.64 -5.83 18.31
CA SER A 35 -15.48 -4.99 18.62
C SER A 35 -15.08 -4.09 17.44
N SER A 36 -15.66 -2.89 17.42
CA SER A 36 -15.47 -1.89 16.36
C SER A 36 -14.01 -1.47 16.14
N ALA A 37 -13.16 -1.57 17.16
CA ALA A 37 -11.74 -1.26 17.03
C ALA A 37 -11.00 -2.37 16.26
N LEU A 38 -11.27 -3.64 16.58
CA LEU A 38 -10.64 -4.78 15.92
C LEU A 38 -11.09 -4.92 14.47
N THR A 39 -12.37 -4.68 14.18
CA THR A 39 -12.92 -4.79 12.82
C THR A 39 -12.34 -3.78 11.83
N ASN A 40 -11.82 -2.65 12.31
CA ASN A 40 -11.19 -1.64 11.46
C ASN A 40 -9.66 -1.79 11.42
N LEU A 41 -9.02 -2.03 12.56
CA LEU A 41 -7.56 -2.01 12.65
C LEU A 41 -6.92 -3.31 12.13
N LEU A 42 -7.51 -4.46 12.44
CA LEU A 42 -6.92 -5.76 12.12
C LEU A 42 -6.79 -6.00 10.61
N PRO A 43 -7.82 -5.70 9.76
CA PRO A 43 -7.68 -5.83 8.31
C PRO A 43 -6.60 -4.91 7.73
N ALA A 44 -6.47 -3.69 8.27
CA ALA A 44 -5.44 -2.74 7.83
C ALA A 44 -4.04 -3.26 8.17
N VAL A 45 -3.84 -3.82 9.37
CA VAL A 45 -2.58 -4.44 9.78
C VAL A 45 -2.26 -5.64 8.89
N ILE A 46 -3.21 -6.54 8.65
CA ILE A 46 -3.02 -7.70 7.77
C ILE A 46 -2.62 -7.25 6.36
N PHE A 47 -3.28 -6.22 5.83
CA PHE A 47 -2.98 -5.68 4.51
C PHE A 47 -1.56 -5.13 4.42
N VAL A 48 -1.10 -4.40 5.44
CA VAL A 48 0.27 -3.87 5.50
C VAL A 48 1.30 -4.98 5.60
N VAL A 49 1.05 -5.99 6.46
CA VAL A 49 1.93 -7.16 6.58
C VAL A 49 2.03 -7.89 5.25
N TYR A 50 0.89 -8.12 4.57
CA TYR A 50 0.86 -8.70 3.23
C TYR A 50 1.73 -7.89 2.25
N ASN A 51 1.57 -6.57 2.18
CA ASN A 51 2.34 -5.73 1.26
C ASN A 51 3.86 -5.78 1.59
N SER A 52 4.22 -5.77 2.88
CA SER A 52 5.61 -5.85 3.33
C SER A 52 6.25 -7.18 2.97
N VAL A 53 5.54 -8.30 3.17
CA VAL A 53 6.00 -9.63 2.77
C VAL A 53 6.09 -9.72 1.25
N ALA A 54 5.08 -9.23 0.53
CA ALA A 54 5.04 -9.27 -0.92
C ALA A 54 6.26 -8.56 -1.55
N VAL A 55 6.53 -7.34 -1.10
CA VAL A 55 7.66 -6.54 -1.58
C VAL A 55 9.01 -7.19 -1.25
N ASN A 56 9.13 -7.85 -0.10
CA ASN A 56 10.40 -8.45 0.31
C ASN A 56 10.66 -9.82 -0.32
N SER A 57 9.63 -10.65 -0.45
CA SER A 57 9.74 -12.05 -0.89
C SER A 57 9.52 -12.24 -2.39
N PHE A 58 8.77 -11.36 -3.07
CA PHE A 58 8.42 -11.50 -4.49
C PHE A 58 9.08 -10.41 -5.35
N GLY A 59 10.35 -10.09 -5.06
CA GLY A 59 11.14 -9.18 -5.88
C GLY A 59 10.57 -7.76 -5.98
N GLY A 60 9.86 -7.27 -4.97
CA GLY A 60 9.26 -5.93 -4.96
C GLY A 60 7.86 -5.85 -5.58
N GLN A 61 7.21 -6.99 -5.83
CA GLN A 61 5.89 -7.05 -6.48
C GLN A 61 4.81 -7.55 -5.53
N THR A 62 3.73 -6.78 -5.39
CA THR A 62 2.43 -7.25 -4.88
C THR A 62 1.62 -7.84 -6.03
N LEU A 63 0.50 -8.51 -5.74
CA LEU A 63 -0.37 -9.09 -6.79
C LEU A 63 -0.78 -8.03 -7.82
N GLY A 64 -1.29 -6.89 -7.36
CA GLY A 64 -1.68 -5.79 -8.23
C GLY A 64 -0.51 -5.22 -9.02
N LYS A 65 0.67 -5.08 -8.40
CA LYS A 65 1.87 -4.60 -9.09
C LYS A 65 2.39 -5.60 -10.12
N HIS A 66 2.27 -6.90 -9.86
CA HIS A 66 2.61 -7.94 -10.81
C HIS A 66 1.74 -7.86 -12.07
N PHE A 67 0.40 -7.74 -11.92
CA PHE A 67 -0.51 -7.53 -13.06
C PHE A 67 -0.25 -6.22 -13.80
N ALA A 68 0.16 -5.17 -13.08
CA ALA A 68 0.50 -3.87 -13.68
C ALA A 68 1.91 -3.81 -14.28
N LYS A 69 2.70 -4.89 -14.22
CA LYS A 69 4.13 -4.92 -14.59
C LYS A 69 4.91 -3.80 -13.90
N LEU A 70 4.69 -3.60 -12.61
CA LEU A 70 5.37 -2.62 -11.76
C LEU A 70 6.22 -3.34 -10.72
N THR A 71 7.38 -2.77 -10.41
CA THR A 71 8.26 -3.28 -9.37
C THR A 71 8.71 -2.15 -8.46
N VAL A 72 8.73 -2.41 -7.16
CA VAL A 72 9.39 -1.52 -6.19
C VAL A 72 10.89 -1.76 -6.26
N LYS A 73 11.63 -0.79 -6.78
CA LYS A 73 13.08 -0.76 -6.71
C LYS A 73 13.51 -0.23 -5.34
N LYS A 74 14.23 -1.08 -4.60
CA LYS A 74 14.74 -0.75 -3.27
C LYS A 74 15.92 0.20 -3.41
N SER A 75 15.92 1.33 -2.70
CA SER A 75 17.13 2.17 -2.57
C SER A 75 18.03 1.69 -1.43
N SER A 76 17.48 0.92 -0.48
CA SER A 76 18.20 0.38 0.68
C SER A 76 17.85 -1.09 0.89
N LEU A 77 18.85 -1.92 1.22
CA LEU A 77 18.66 -3.35 1.55
C LEU A 77 18.04 -3.60 2.94
N ASN A 78 17.69 -2.55 3.68
CA ASN A 78 17.22 -2.67 5.04
C ASN A 78 15.73 -3.05 5.07
N LEU A 79 15.40 -4.20 5.68
CA LEU A 79 14.02 -4.66 5.83
C LEU A 79 13.18 -3.67 6.65
N MET A 80 13.80 -2.98 7.61
CA MET A 80 13.11 -2.03 8.49
C MET A 80 12.54 -0.84 7.73
N THR A 81 13.29 -0.27 6.77
CA THR A 81 12.82 0.87 5.96
C THR A 81 11.67 0.48 5.05
N GLU A 82 11.65 -0.76 4.55
CA GLU A 82 10.55 -1.30 3.73
C GLU A 82 9.30 -1.56 4.56
N SER A 83 9.44 -2.10 5.77
CA SER A 83 8.30 -2.28 6.67
C SER A 83 7.70 -0.95 7.11
N VAL A 84 8.53 0.06 7.36
CA VAL A 84 8.07 1.43 7.65
C VAL A 84 7.32 2.03 6.47
N ARG A 85 7.84 1.85 5.25
CA ARG A 85 7.16 2.27 4.00
C ARG A 85 5.74 1.73 3.91
N GLU A 86 5.57 0.44 4.16
CA GLU A 86 4.25 -0.18 4.08
C GLU A 86 3.38 0.19 5.28
N ALA A 87 3.95 0.35 6.48
CA ALA A 87 3.23 0.78 7.69
C ALA A 87 2.65 2.19 7.58
N VAL A 88 3.29 3.10 6.84
CA VAL A 88 2.73 4.44 6.54
C VAL A 88 1.36 4.35 5.88
N LYS A 89 1.06 3.28 5.13
CA LYS A 89 -0.25 3.10 4.50
C LYS A 89 -1.38 2.92 5.51
N ILE A 90 -1.10 2.49 6.76
CA ILE A 90 -2.09 2.44 7.84
C ILE A 90 -2.73 3.82 8.05
N LEU A 91 -1.97 4.91 7.86
CA LEU A 91 -2.50 6.27 7.97
C LEU A 91 -3.65 6.53 7.00
N TYR A 92 -3.68 5.85 5.85
CA TYR A 92 -4.76 5.98 4.86
C TYR A 92 -6.07 5.31 5.31
N PHE A 93 -5.99 4.38 6.26
CA PHE A 93 -7.14 3.64 6.81
C PHE A 93 -7.68 4.26 8.11
N LEU A 94 -7.09 5.34 8.61
CA LEU A 94 -7.58 6.02 9.81
C LEU A 94 -8.96 6.64 9.58
N PRO A 95 -9.92 6.47 10.50
CA PRO A 95 -11.22 7.11 10.39
C PRO A 95 -11.06 8.64 10.44
N PHE A 96 -11.87 9.35 9.65
CA PHE A 96 -11.90 10.81 9.50
C PHE A 96 -10.64 11.46 8.86
N VAL A 97 -9.43 11.08 9.29
CA VAL A 97 -8.17 11.70 8.85
C VAL A 97 -7.47 10.96 7.72
N GLY A 98 -7.82 9.69 7.44
CA GLY A 98 -7.17 8.90 6.39
C GLY A 98 -7.32 9.50 4.99
N GLY A 99 -8.48 10.09 4.70
CA GLY A 99 -8.71 10.82 3.46
C GLY A 99 -7.76 12.01 3.26
N VAL A 100 -7.41 12.71 4.34
CA VAL A 100 -6.43 13.81 4.29
C VAL A 100 -5.05 13.28 3.91
N PHE A 101 -4.62 12.16 4.49
CA PHE A 101 -3.34 11.54 4.13
C PHE A 101 -3.29 11.06 2.68
N ILE A 102 -4.41 10.54 2.14
CA ILE A 102 -4.52 10.18 0.72
C ILE A 102 -4.35 11.44 -0.15
N LEU A 103 -5.05 12.53 0.16
CA LEU A 103 -4.95 13.79 -0.57
C LEU A 103 -3.52 14.36 -0.53
N VAL A 104 -2.88 14.37 0.64
CA VAL A 104 -1.48 14.78 0.80
C VAL A 104 -0.56 13.90 -0.04
N SER A 105 -0.77 12.58 -0.03
CA SER A 105 0.02 11.64 -0.83
C SER A 105 -0.12 11.90 -2.34
N CYS A 106 -1.33 12.19 -2.82
CA CYS A 106 -1.59 12.59 -4.19
C CYS A 106 -0.92 13.92 -4.54
N PHE A 107 -0.97 14.91 -3.65
CA PHE A 107 -0.31 16.20 -3.86
C PHE A 107 1.22 16.06 -3.95
N ILE A 108 1.81 15.23 -3.08
CA ILE A 108 3.24 14.90 -3.13
C ILE A 108 3.58 14.21 -4.46
N TYR A 109 2.73 13.29 -4.93
CA TYR A 109 2.94 12.62 -6.21
C TYR A 109 2.98 13.60 -7.38
N VAL A 110 2.07 14.58 -7.42
CA VAL A 110 2.05 15.59 -8.48
C VAL A 110 3.34 16.42 -8.50
N ARG A 111 3.93 16.70 -7.32
CA ARG A 111 5.16 17.50 -7.19
C ARG A 111 6.43 16.70 -7.41
N LYS A 112 6.55 15.53 -6.78
CA LYS A 112 7.79 14.72 -6.71
C LYS A 112 7.77 13.45 -7.57
N GLY A 113 6.61 13.05 -8.09
CA GLY A 113 6.44 11.77 -8.82
C GLY A 113 6.42 10.52 -7.94
N GLN A 114 6.39 10.70 -6.62
CA GLN A 114 6.45 9.65 -5.60
C GLN A 114 5.30 9.86 -4.60
N PHE A 115 4.70 8.79 -4.08
CA PHE A 115 3.69 8.90 -3.03
C PHE A 115 4.33 9.11 -1.65
N LEU A 116 3.53 9.53 -0.66
CA LEU A 116 4.00 9.76 0.71
C LEU A 116 4.78 8.56 1.28
N HIS A 117 4.24 7.35 1.10
CA HIS A 117 4.89 6.13 1.55
C HIS A 117 6.24 5.90 0.84
N ASP A 118 6.33 6.16 -0.46
CA ASP A 118 7.59 6.00 -1.20
C ASP A 118 8.69 6.95 -0.70
N VAL A 119 8.30 8.19 -0.38
CA VAL A 119 9.22 9.22 0.13
C VAL A 119 9.78 8.81 1.49
N ILE A 120 8.92 8.30 2.38
CA ILE A 120 9.34 7.83 3.71
C ILE A 120 10.18 6.55 3.61
N GLY A 121 9.82 5.67 2.68
CA GLY A 121 10.52 4.42 2.43
C GLY A 121 11.80 4.54 1.60
N CYS A 122 12.15 5.74 1.13
CA CYS A 122 13.23 5.97 0.16
C CYS A 122 13.15 4.97 -1.02
N SER A 123 11.96 4.71 -1.57
CA SER A 123 11.77 3.69 -2.61
C SER A 123 11.29 4.31 -3.91
N GLU A 124 11.58 3.65 -5.03
CA GLU A 124 11.06 4.07 -6.34
C GLU A 124 10.25 2.95 -6.98
N VAL A 125 9.16 3.29 -7.67
CA VAL A 125 8.37 2.32 -8.44
C VAL A 125 8.67 2.49 -9.92
N VAL A 126 9.18 1.43 -10.53
CA VAL A 126 9.57 1.39 -11.95
C VAL A 126 8.72 0.38 -12.71
N VAL A 127 8.58 0.60 -14.02
CA VAL A 127 7.96 -0.40 -14.91
C VAL A 127 8.93 -1.57 -15.03
N HIS A 128 8.43 -2.77 -14.75
CA HIS A 128 9.14 -4.02 -14.94
C HIS A 128 9.20 -4.31 -16.45
N GLY A 129 10.42 -4.25 -17.01
CA GLY A 129 10.73 -4.61 -18.39
C GLY A 129 11.15 -6.06 -18.47
#